data_AF-A0A8S3E5R3-F1
#
_entry.id   AF-A0A8S3E5R3-F1
#
_cell.length_a   1.000
_cell.length_b   1.000
_cell.length_c   1.000
_cell.angle_alpha   90.00
_cell.angle_beta   90.00
_cell.angle_gamma   90.00
#
_symmetry.space_group_name_H-M   'P 1'
#
loop_
_entity.id
_entity.type
_entity.pdbx_description
1 polymer ?
#
loop_
_entity_poly.entity_id
_entity_poly.type
_entity_poly.pdbx_seq_one_letter_code
_entity_poly.pdbx_strand_id
1 'polypeptide(L)' 'PKCDADRIHIANDFIKATEYRIPLLIDPVSKQNPFSEVYCPWPIRFYVIDHMKKLSYIAEPIEGSFPLELIRNALD' A
#
# COMPACT_ATOMS: atom_id res chain seq x y z
N PRO A 1 -6.53 -12.64 -8.33
CA PRO A 1 -6.85 -13.27 -7.02
C PRO A 1 -8.31 -13.02 -6.63
N LYS A 2 -9.08 -14.09 -6.39
CA LYS A 2 -10.54 -14.04 -6.18
C LYS A 2 -10.97 -14.27 -4.73
N CYS A 3 -10.07 -14.74 -3.87
CA CYS A 3 -10.34 -14.95 -2.44
C CYS A 3 -9.11 -14.58 -1.59
N ASP A 4 -9.27 -14.63 -0.26
CA ASP A 4 -8.19 -14.32 0.68
C ASP A 4 -7.02 -15.30 0.52
N ALA A 5 -7.29 -16.59 0.34
CA ALA A 5 -6.26 -17.62 0.17
C ALA A 5 -5.35 -17.35 -1.04
N ASP A 6 -5.93 -16.94 -2.18
CA ASP A 6 -5.14 -16.56 -3.37
C ASP A 6 -4.21 -15.39 -3.06
N ARG A 7 -4.70 -14.36 -2.34
CA ARG A 7 -3.92 -13.18 -1.99
C ARG A 7 -2.79 -13.52 -1.02
N ILE A 8 -3.06 -14.37 -0.03
CA ILE A 8 -2.04 -14.88 0.91
C ILE A 8 -0.96 -15.64 0.15
N HIS A 9 -1.33 -16.50 -0.79
CA HIS A 9 -0.38 -17.27 -1.58
C HIS A 9 0.56 -16.36 -2.38
N ILE A 10 0.00 -15.40 -3.12
CA ILE A 10 0.78 -14.41 -3.89
C ILE A 10 1.69 -13.56 -2.99
N ALA A 11 1.18 -13.11 -1.84
CA ALA A 11 1.97 -12.32 -0.89
C ALA A 11 3.16 -13.12 -0.32
N ASN A 12 2.95 -14.40 -0.03
CA ASN A 12 4.02 -15.28 0.44
C ASN A 12 5.09 -15.52 -0.63
N ASP A 13 4.67 -15.73 -1.88
CA ASP A 13 5.61 -15.89 -3.00
C ASP A 13 6.43 -14.61 -3.22
N PHE A 14 5.79 -13.44 -3.13
CA PHE A 14 6.48 -12.15 -3.18
C PHE A 14 7.53 -12.01 -2.07
N ILE A 15 7.17 -12.30 -0.81
CA ILE A 15 8.10 -12.23 0.33
C ILE A 15 9.30 -13.14 0.11
N LYS A 16 9.09 -14.38 -0.32
CA LYS A 16 10.17 -15.35 -0.59
C LYS A 16 11.08 -14.91 -1.72
N ALA A 17 10.51 -14.34 -2.79
CA ALA A 17 11.27 -13.92 -3.97
C ALA A 17 12.09 -12.63 -3.76
N THR A 18 11.68 -11.78 -2.82
CA THR A 18 12.24 -10.42 -2.67
C THR A 18 12.91 -10.17 -1.33
N GLU A 19 12.81 -11.11 -0.39
CA GLU A 19 13.23 -10.93 1.01
C GLU A 19 12.61 -9.68 1.65
N TYR A 20 11.36 -9.35 1.28
CA TYR A 20 10.68 -8.14 1.73
C TYR A 20 10.57 -8.08 3.26
N ARG A 21 11.07 -6.99 3.86
CA ARG A 21 11.19 -6.84 5.33
C ARG A 21 10.16 -5.93 5.96
N ILE A 22 9.43 -5.16 5.15
CA ILE A 22 8.39 -4.25 5.66
C ILE A 22 7.12 -5.07 5.90
N PRO A 23 6.37 -4.84 7.00
CA PRO A 23 5.10 -5.50 7.23
C PRO A 23 4.18 -5.41 6.01
N LEU A 24 3.78 -6.57 5.49
CA LEU A 24 2.90 -6.70 4.35
C LEU A 24 1.53 -7.19 4.82
N LEU A 25 0.49 -6.43 4.50
CA LEU A 25 -0.90 -6.78 4.77
C LEU A 25 -1.63 -6.99 3.44
N ILE A 26 -2.62 -7.88 3.45
CA ILE A 26 -3.53 -8.08 2.33
C ILE A 26 -4.89 -7.47 2.65
N ASP A 27 -5.50 -6.82 1.67
CA ASP A 27 -6.88 -6.39 1.76
C ASP A 27 -7.78 -7.65 1.66
N PRO A 28 -8.66 -7.96 2.63
CA PRO A 28 -9.48 -9.17 2.58
C PRO A 28 -10.62 -9.05 1.58
N VAL A 29 -10.70 -10.01 0.64
CA VAL A 29 -11.83 -10.18 -0.29
C VAL A 29 -13.09 -10.59 0.46
N SER A 30 -12.96 -11.46 1.47
CA SER A 30 -14.09 -11.93 2.30
C SER A 30 -14.86 -10.80 2.99
N LYS A 31 -14.22 -9.64 3.18
CA LYS A 31 -14.81 -8.42 3.76
C LYS A 31 -15.04 -7.32 2.72
N GLN A 32 -15.05 -7.66 1.43
CA GLN A 32 -15.32 -6.73 0.32
C GLN A 32 -14.25 -5.65 0.11
N ASN A 33 -12.97 -5.93 0.40
CA ASN A 33 -11.84 -5.03 0.14
C ASN A 33 -11.93 -3.68 0.89
N PRO A 34 -12.07 -3.69 2.23
CA PRO A 34 -12.29 -2.48 3.02
C PRO A 34 -11.19 -1.43 2.87
N PHE A 35 -9.93 -1.83 2.64
CA PHE A 35 -8.86 -0.87 2.42
C PHE A 35 -9.02 -0.17 1.06
N SER A 36 -9.34 -0.94 0.03
CA SER A 36 -9.57 -0.42 -1.33
C SER A 36 -10.73 0.57 -1.37
N GLU A 37 -11.81 0.29 -0.65
CA GLU A 37 -12.99 1.16 -0.55
C GLU A 37 -12.66 2.53 0.07
N VAL A 38 -11.85 2.55 1.13
CA VAL A 38 -11.55 3.80 1.86
C VAL A 38 -10.42 4.59 1.21
N TYR A 39 -9.36 3.92 0.74
CA TYR A 39 -8.13 4.60 0.31
C TYR A 39 -8.04 4.78 -1.21
N CYS A 40 -8.72 3.97 -2.02
CA CYS A 40 -8.58 3.97 -3.49
C CYS A 40 -7.10 3.86 -3.95
N PRO A 41 -6.42 2.73 -3.64
CA PRO A 41 -4.97 2.60 -3.80
C PRO A 41 -4.50 2.26 -5.23
N TRP A 42 -5.42 2.02 -6.17
CA TRP A 42 -5.08 1.62 -7.54
C TRP A 42 -4.53 2.80 -8.36
N PRO A 43 -3.49 2.61 -9.22
CA PRO A 43 -2.75 1.38 -9.47
C PRO A 43 -1.67 1.09 -8.42
N ILE A 44 -1.00 2.13 -7.94
CA ILE A 44 -0.11 2.16 -6.78
C ILE A 44 -0.28 3.55 -6.17
N ARG A 45 -0.35 3.65 -4.85
CA ARG A 45 -0.46 4.94 -4.17
C ARG A 45 0.28 4.93 -2.84
N PHE A 46 0.91 6.06 -2.50
CA PHE A 46 1.57 6.26 -1.22
C PHE A 46 0.79 7.29 -0.40
N TYR A 47 0.63 7.00 0.88
CA TYR A 47 -0.02 7.87 1.86
C TYR A 47 0.93 8.03 3.03
N VAL A 48 0.96 9.22 3.60
CA VAL A 48 1.62 9.47 4.89
C VAL A 48 0.56 9.73 5.93
N ILE A 49 0.63 8.98 7.02
CA ILE A 49 -0.19 9.16 8.20
C ILE A 49 0.74 9.65 9.30
N ASP A 50 0.42 10.80 9.89
CA ASP A 50 1.25 11.43 10.91
C ASP A 50 1.11 10.76 12.28
N HIS A 51 1.89 11.24 13.26
CA HIS A 51 1.86 10.77 14.64
C HIS A 51 0.52 11.01 15.35
N MET A 52 -0.32 11.91 14.84
CA MET A 52 -1.68 12.16 15.32
C MET A 52 -2.72 11.27 14.63
N LYS A 53 -2.29 10.31 13.79
CA LYS A 53 -3.13 9.43 12.98
C LYS A 53 -3.98 10.17 11.94
N LYS A 54 -3.51 11.32 11.46
CA LYS A 54 -4.16 12.05 10.37
C LYS A 54 -3.44 11.77 9.05
N LEU A 55 -4.22 11.76 7.97
CA LEU A 55 -3.67 11.73 6.63
C LEU A 55 -2.99 13.08 6.35
N SER A 56 -1.67 13.11 6.36
CA SER A 56 -0.87 14.33 6.16
C SER A 56 -0.50 14.53 4.69
N TYR A 57 -0.37 13.46 3.93
CA TYR A 57 0.04 13.52 2.53
C TYR A 57 -0.48 12.35 1.69
N ILE A 58 -0.81 12.64 0.43
CA ILE A 58 -1.09 11.66 -0.62
C ILE A 58 -0.13 11.95 -1.76
N ALA A 59 0.66 10.95 -2.15
CA ALA A 59 1.61 11.13 -3.24
C ALA A 59 0.89 11.17 -4.59
N GLU A 60 1.21 12.17 -5.40
CA GLU A 60 0.77 12.28 -6.79
C GLU A 60 1.88 11.78 -7.72
N PRO A 61 1.54 11.00 -8.76
CA PRO A 61 2.52 10.51 -9.72
C PRO A 61 3.03 11.66 -10.59
N ILE A 62 4.34 11.68 -10.85
CA ILE A 62 5.00 12.60 -11.79
C ILE A 62 5.60 11.76 -12.90
N GLU A 63 5.10 11.95 -14.13
CA GLU A 63 5.53 11.20 -15.32
C GLU A 63 5.47 9.67 -15.15
N GLY A 64 4.48 9.18 -14.39
CA GLY A 64 4.31 7.74 -14.11
C GLY A 64 5.25 7.20 -13.02
N SER A 65 5.98 8.06 -12.32
CA SER A 65 6.85 7.71 -11.20
C SER A 65 6.38 8.37 -9.90
N PHE A 66 6.88 7.87 -8.77
CA PHE A 66 6.68 8.50 -7.45
C PHE A 66 8.04 8.89 -6.87
N PRO A 67 8.45 10.17 -6.99
CA PRO A 67 9.72 10.62 -6.43
C PRO A 67 9.74 10.46 -4.91
N LEU A 68 10.58 9.55 -4.41
CA LEU A 68 10.64 9.22 -2.98
C LEU A 68 11.03 10.42 -2.11
N GLU A 69 11.72 11.40 -2.68
CA GLU A 69 12.06 12.65 -2.00
C GLU A 69 10.82 13.43 -1.55
N LEU A 70 9.77 13.46 -2.38
CA LEU A 70 8.51 14.14 -2.05
C LEU A 70 7.78 13.44 -0.90
N ILE A 71 7.81 12.11 -0.89
CA ILE A 71 7.22 11.30 0.19
C ILE A 71 8.01 11.51 1.48
N ARG A 72 9.35 11.49 1.41
CA ARG A 72 10.22 11.70 2.57
C ARG A 72 10.00 13.06 3.20
N ASN A 73 9.94 14.13 2.40
CA ASN A 73 9.76 15.49 2.90
C ASN A 73 8.38 15.72 3.55
N ALA A 74 7.41 14.82 3.32
CA ALA A 74 6.10 14.86 3.98
C ALA A 74 6.10 14.17 5.36
N LEU A 75 7.22 13.57 5.78
CA LEU A 75 7.40 12.99 7.11
C LEU A 75 7.95 14.00 8.13
N ASP A 76 8.55 15.09 7.65
CA ASP A 76 9.12 16.20 8.45
C ASP A 76 8.06 17.26 8.78
#